data_AF-A0A923Q927-F1
#
_entry.id   AF-A0A923Q927-F1
#
_cell.length_a   1.000
_cell.length_b   1.000
_cell.length_c   1.000
_cell.angle_alpha   90.00
_cell.angle_beta   90.00
_cell.angle_gamma   90.00
#
_symmetry.space_group_name_H-M   'P 1'
#
loop_
_entity.id
_entity.type
_entity.pdbx_description
1 polymer ?
#
loop_
_entity_poly.entity_id
_entity_poly.type
_entity_poly.pdbx_seq_one_letter_code
_entity_poly.pdbx_strand_id
1 'polypeptide(L)'
;MLVVTKFDVSDAEGSGFLLRAQAALAAFAARPGYVRGRIGRAADDPSQWVLTTEWTGVGAYRRSLGSYDVKVDAAPLLSLGRDEPSAFEILHADDSAAQAVVSPSRRARDADEIGVGFASGPAVGEP
;
A
#
# COMPACT_ATOMS: atom_id res chain seq x y z
N MET A 1 -15.71 1.85 -6.37
CA MET A 1 -15.27 2.59 -5.16
C MET A 1 -13.87 2.14 -4.81
N LEU A 2 -12.99 3.08 -4.48
CA LEU A 2 -11.60 2.83 -4.07
C LEU A 2 -11.46 3.10 -2.58
N VAL A 3 -10.84 2.16 -1.85
CA VAL A 3 -10.47 2.33 -0.45
C VAL A 3 -8.95 2.30 -0.36
N VAL A 4 -8.36 3.31 0.27
CA VAL A 4 -6.92 3.47 0.47
C VAL A 4 -6.67 3.69 1.95
N THR A 5 -5.98 2.76 2.59
CA THR A 5 -5.57 2.90 4.00
C THR A 5 -4.06 2.97 4.05
N LYS A 6 -3.54 4.07 4.61
CA LYS A 6 -2.09 4.28 4.78
C LYS A 6 -1.69 3.99 6.21
N PHE A 7 -0.47 3.47 6.36
CA PHE A 7 0.07 3.04 7.64
C PHE A 7 1.50 3.53 7.81
N ASP A 8 1.85 3.81 9.05
CA ASP A 8 3.23 3.98 9.53
C ASP A 8 3.68 2.66 10.16
N VAL A 9 4.73 2.05 9.61
CA VAL A 9 5.22 0.73 10.01
C VAL A 9 6.73 0.80 10.11
N SER A 10 7.31 0.53 11.28
CA SER A 10 8.78 0.51 11.38
C SER A 10 9.39 -0.61 10.52
N ASP A 11 10.65 -0.47 10.10
CA ASP A 11 11.33 -1.50 9.28
C ASP A 11 11.36 -2.87 10.00
N ALA A 12 11.49 -2.86 11.34
CA ALA A 12 11.45 -4.06 12.18
C ALA A 12 10.09 -4.78 12.16
N GLU A 13 8.99 -4.04 11.99
CA GLU A 13 7.63 -4.59 11.98
C GLU A 13 7.15 -5.00 10.59
N GLY A 14 7.85 -4.59 9.53
CA GLY A 14 7.41 -4.70 8.13
C GLY A 14 7.00 -6.11 7.71
N SER A 15 7.78 -7.13 8.06
CA SER A 15 7.47 -8.54 7.72
C SER A 15 6.18 -9.02 8.40
N GLY A 16 6.01 -8.70 9.68
CA GLY A 16 4.81 -9.06 10.43
C GLY A 16 3.59 -8.25 10.01
N PHE A 17 3.79 -6.99 9.60
CA PHE A 17 2.74 -6.18 9.00
C PHE A 17 2.27 -6.75 7.66
N LEU A 18 3.19 -7.14 6.77
CA LEU A 18 2.85 -7.73 5.48
C LEU A 18 1.99 -8.99 5.63
N LEU A 19 2.32 -9.88 6.58
CA LEU A 19 1.53 -11.09 6.83
C LEU A 19 0.10 -10.75 7.28
N ARG A 20 -0.06 -9.79 8.20
CA ARG A 20 -1.38 -9.31 8.65
C ARG A 20 -2.15 -8.64 7.52
N ALA A 21 -1.48 -7.84 6.69
CA ALA A 21 -2.08 -7.19 5.53
C ALA A 21 -2.54 -8.20 4.47
N GLN A 22 -1.79 -9.28 4.25
CA GLN A 22 -2.19 -10.38 3.37
C GLN A 22 -3.44 -11.11 3.89
N ALA A 23 -3.50 -11.40 5.19
CA ALA A 23 -4.67 -12.02 5.82
C ALA A 23 -5.92 -11.11 5.69
N ALA A 24 -5.77 -9.82 6.02
CA ALA A 24 -6.84 -8.84 5.85
C ALA A 24 -7.33 -8.76 4.39
N LEU A 25 -6.40 -8.72 3.44
CA LEU A 25 -6.73 -8.68 2.01
C LEU A 25 -7.44 -9.96 1.54
N ALA A 26 -7.03 -11.13 2.04
CA ALA A 26 -7.70 -12.39 1.76
C ALA A 26 -9.13 -12.43 2.34
N ALA A 27 -9.32 -11.95 3.57
CA ALA A 27 -10.63 -11.84 4.19
C ALA A 27 -11.57 -10.92 3.37
N PHE A 28 -11.06 -9.77 2.89
CA PHE A 28 -11.79 -8.90 1.98
C PHE A 28 -12.08 -9.54 0.62
N ALA A 29 -11.11 -10.24 0.03
CA ALA A 29 -11.24 -10.88 -1.28
C ALA A 29 -12.35 -11.94 -1.30
N ALA A 30 -12.64 -12.55 -0.15
CA ALA A 30 -13.73 -13.51 0.00
C ALA A 30 -15.12 -12.86 0.15
N ARG A 31 -15.23 -11.52 0.19
CA ARG A 31 -16.52 -10.83 0.40
C ARG A 31 -17.21 -10.47 -0.91
N PRO A 32 -18.55 -10.57 -0.98
CA PRO A 32 -19.30 -10.14 -2.15
C PRO A 32 -19.05 -8.67 -2.52
N GLY A 33 -18.78 -8.42 -3.81
CA GLY A 33 -18.55 -7.08 -4.34
C GLY A 33 -17.12 -6.56 -4.21
N TYR A 34 -16.18 -7.37 -3.71
CA TYR A 34 -14.76 -7.11 -3.86
C TYR A 34 -14.34 -7.25 -5.33
N VAL A 35 -13.51 -6.34 -5.83
CA VAL A 35 -13.03 -6.31 -7.22
C VAL A 35 -11.56 -6.69 -7.29
N ARG A 36 -10.70 -5.96 -6.58
CA ARG A 36 -9.26 -6.21 -6.49
C ARG A 36 -8.66 -5.46 -5.31
N GLY A 37 -7.41 -5.74 -4.99
CA GLY A 37 -6.71 -5.04 -3.93
C GLY A 37 -5.22 -5.32 -3.96
N ARG A 38 -4.46 -4.42 -3.36
CA ARG A 38 -3.00 -4.39 -3.42
C ARG A 38 -2.44 -3.92 -2.10
N ILE A 39 -1.30 -4.49 -1.71
CA ILE A 39 -0.48 -4.02 -0.60
C ILE A 39 0.78 -3.41 -1.20
N GLY A 40 1.09 -2.18 -0.80
CA GLY A 40 2.27 -1.46 -1.24
C GLY A 40 3.09 -0.97 -0.07
N ARG A 41 4.38 -0.81 -0.31
CA ARG A 41 5.31 -0.06 0.53
C ARG A 41 5.92 1.03 -0.35
N ALA A 42 6.08 2.24 0.17
CA ALA A 42 6.72 3.32 -0.58
C ALA A 42 8.17 2.93 -0.91
N ALA A 43 8.64 3.38 -2.08
CA ALA A 43 9.96 3.01 -2.59
C ALA A 43 11.07 3.84 -1.94
N ASP A 44 10.74 5.09 -1.59
CA ASP A 44 11.56 6.13 -1.00
C ASP A 44 11.52 6.12 0.54
N ASP A 45 10.39 5.70 1.13
CA ASP A 45 10.26 5.56 2.58
C ASP A 45 9.71 4.16 2.96
N PRO A 46 10.58 3.22 3.38
CA PRO A 46 10.17 1.89 3.80
C PRO A 46 9.21 1.85 4.99
N SER A 47 9.05 2.95 5.72
CA SER A 47 8.09 3.04 6.83
C SER A 47 6.65 3.25 6.37
N GLN A 48 6.44 3.63 5.11
CA GLN A 48 5.15 4.03 4.57
C GLN A 48 4.52 2.87 3.81
N TRP A 49 3.35 2.44 4.27
CA TRP A 49 2.61 1.33 3.67
C TRP A 49 1.21 1.73 3.25
N VAL A 50 0.67 1.00 2.27
CA VAL A 50 -0.69 1.19 1.80
C VAL A 50 -1.39 -0.14 1.57
N LEU A 51 -2.63 -0.24 2.01
CA LEU A 51 -3.59 -1.25 1.59
C LEU A 51 -4.63 -0.57 0.71
N THR A 52 -4.77 -1.03 -0.53
CA THR A 52 -5.83 -0.58 -1.44
C THR A 52 -6.80 -1.70 -1.71
N THR A 53 -8.10 -1.40 -1.69
CA THR A 53 -9.14 -2.33 -2.13
C THR A 53 -10.15 -1.61 -3.00
N GLU A 54 -10.64 -2.29 -4.01
CA GLU A 54 -11.67 -1.78 -4.91
C GLU A 54 -12.94 -2.63 -4.76
N TRP A 55 -14.07 -1.93 -4.76
CA TRP A 55 -15.38 -2.50 -4.49
C TRP A 55 -16.38 -2.02 -5.54
N THR A 56 -17.36 -2.86 -5.84
CA THR A 56 -18.47 -2.52 -6.75
C THR A 56 -19.28 -1.31 -6.28
N GLY A 57 -19.24 -0.99 -4.99
CA GLY A 57 -19.81 0.24 -4.43
C GLY A 57 -19.68 0.33 -2.91
N VAL A 58 -20.11 1.47 -2.36
CA VAL A 58 -20.00 1.76 -0.92
C VAL A 58 -20.78 0.78 -0.03
N GLY A 59 -21.93 0.30 -0.51
CA GLY A 59 -22.72 -0.70 0.22
C GLY A 59 -22.00 -2.04 0.36
N ALA A 60 -21.26 -2.47 -0.66
CA ALA A 60 -20.49 -3.72 -0.61
C ALA A 60 -19.35 -3.60 0.41
N TYR A 61 -18.59 -2.51 0.36
CA TYR A 61 -17.52 -2.23 1.33
C TYR A 61 -18.05 -2.14 2.77
N ARG A 62 -19.09 -1.35 3.03
CA ARG A 62 -19.64 -1.21 4.38
C ARG A 62 -20.16 -2.53 4.96
N ARG A 63 -20.79 -3.38 4.14
CA ARG A 63 -21.23 -4.72 4.58
C ARG A 63 -20.06 -5.65 4.85
N SER A 64 -18.96 -5.53 4.10
CA SER A 64 -17.78 -6.39 4.27
C SER A 64 -17.18 -6.24 5.68
N LEU A 65 -17.14 -5.00 6.21
CA LEU A 65 -16.66 -4.68 7.56
C LEU A 65 -17.46 -5.37 8.69
N GLY A 66 -18.69 -5.79 8.43
CA GLY A 66 -19.52 -6.50 9.39
C GLY A 66 -19.21 -8.00 9.52
N SER A 67 -18.51 -8.58 8.54
CA SER A 67 -18.23 -10.01 8.46
C SER A 67 -17.28 -10.49 9.55
N TYR A 68 -17.46 -11.72 10.03
CA TYR A 68 -16.60 -12.32 11.06
C TYR A 68 -15.12 -12.32 10.64
N ASP A 69 -14.78 -12.93 9.50
CA ASP A 69 -13.39 -13.00 9.03
C ASP A 69 -12.74 -11.61 8.90
N VAL A 70 -13.50 -10.62 8.41
CA VAL A 70 -13.00 -9.23 8.28
C VAL A 70 -12.78 -8.59 9.65
N LYS A 71 -13.63 -8.87 10.64
CA LYS A 71 -13.43 -8.38 12.01
C LYS A 71 -12.21 -9.01 12.68
N VAL A 72 -11.93 -10.28 12.40
CA VAL A 72 -10.77 -10.98 12.97
C VAL A 72 -9.48 -10.55 12.26
N ASP A 73 -9.46 -10.60 10.93
CA ASP A 73 -8.22 -10.49 10.17
C ASP A 73 -7.92 -9.06 9.70
N ALA A 74 -8.95 -8.23 9.47
CA ALA A 74 -8.76 -6.89 8.91
C ALA A 74 -8.97 -5.75 9.93
N ALA A 75 -9.93 -5.85 10.85
CA ALA A 75 -10.21 -4.75 11.77
C ALA A 75 -9.01 -4.33 12.64
N PRO A 76 -8.19 -5.26 13.20
CA PRO A 76 -6.99 -4.88 13.93
C PRO A 76 -5.99 -4.13 13.04
N LEU A 77 -5.81 -4.56 11.79
CA LEU A 77 -4.93 -3.86 10.85
C LEU A 77 -5.46 -2.47 10.55
N LEU A 78 -6.75 -2.33 10.22
CA LEU A 78 -7.39 -1.06 9.88
C LEU A 78 -7.33 -0.04 11.03
N SER A 79 -7.32 -0.49 12.29
CA SER A 79 -7.16 0.40 13.45
C SER A 79 -5.78 1.06 13.55
N LEU A 80 -4.78 0.54 12.84
CA LEU A 80 -3.45 1.15 12.71
C LEU A 80 -3.37 2.15 11.55
N GLY A 81 -4.45 2.27 10.77
CA GLY A 81 -4.52 3.19 9.65
C GLY A 81 -4.47 4.64 10.11
N ARG A 82 -3.87 5.50 9.30
CA ARG A 82 -3.89 6.94 9.52
C ARG A 82 -5.32 7.47 9.53
N ASP A 83 -5.56 8.45 10.40
CA ASP A 83 -6.84 9.15 10.51
C ASP A 83 -6.97 10.20 9.38
N GLU A 84 -7.21 9.69 8.17
CA GLU A 84 -7.41 10.48 6.96
C GLU A 84 -8.55 9.89 6.10
N PRO A 85 -9.14 10.68 5.19
CA PRO A 85 -10.12 10.14 4.24
C PRO A 85 -9.53 8.93 3.50
N SER A 86 -10.21 7.80 3.59
CA SER A 86 -9.73 6.51 3.06
C SER A 86 -10.66 5.89 2.03
N ALA A 87 -11.81 6.50 1.76
CA ALA A 87 -12.88 5.95 0.95
C ALA A 87 -13.27 6.94 -0.15
N PHE A 88 -13.06 6.55 -1.41
CA PHE A 88 -13.12 7.43 -2.58
C PHE A 88 -14.02 6.87 -3.67
N GLU A 89 -14.74 7.77 -4.36
CA GLU A 89 -15.40 7.45 -5.61
C GLU A 89 -14.37 7.35 -6.74
N ILE A 90 -14.58 6.40 -7.65
CA ILE A 90 -13.76 6.29 -8.86
C ILE A 90 -14.48 7.10 -9.94
N LEU A 91 -13.97 8.29 -10.25
CA LEU A 91 -14.54 9.16 -11.29
C LEU A 91 -14.02 8.83 -12.70
N HIS A 92 -12.83 8.22 -12.77
CA HIS A 92 -12.19 7.79 -14.00
C HIS A 92 -11.24 6.62 -13.71
N ALA A 93 -11.17 5.65 -14.62
CA ALA A 93 -10.24 4.52 -14.56
C ALA A 93 -9.87 4.07 -15.97
N ASP A 94 -8.60 3.68 -16.15
CA ASP A 94 -8.10 2.99 -17.34
C ASP A 94 -7.56 1.62 -16.90
N ASP A 95 -8.32 0.56 -17.21
CA ASP A 95 -8.09 -0.79 -16.70
C ASP A 95 -7.37 -1.69 -17.72
N SER A 96 -6.35 -1.18 -18.41
CA SER A 96 -5.45 -2.02 -19.21
C SER A 96 -4.80 -3.08 -18.30
N ALA A 97 -5.31 -4.32 -18.37
CA ALA A 97 -5.14 -5.33 -17.35
C ALA A 97 -3.69 -5.85 -17.23
N ALA A 98 -3.00 -5.51 -16.14
CA ALA A 98 -1.83 -6.24 -15.67
C ALA A 98 -2.21 -7.14 -14.49
N GLN A 99 -1.91 -8.43 -14.59
CA GLN A 99 -2.17 -9.45 -13.57
C GLN A 99 -1.46 -9.13 -12.24
N ALA A 100 -2.08 -9.52 -11.12
CA ALA A 100 -1.55 -9.32 -9.78
C ALA A 100 -0.21 -10.06 -9.62
N VAL A 101 0.89 -9.31 -9.66
CA VAL A 101 2.24 -9.83 -9.43
C VAL A 101 2.54 -9.75 -7.94
N VAL A 102 2.73 -10.89 -7.29
CA VAL A 102 3.41 -10.97 -5.99
C VAL A 102 4.92 -10.92 -6.28
N SER A 103 5.52 -9.73 -6.26
CA SER A 103 6.98 -9.58 -6.42
C SER A 103 7.66 -9.70 -5.05
N PRO A 104 8.67 -10.57 -4.86
CA PRO A 104 9.62 -10.38 -3.78
C PRO A 104 10.34 -9.05 -4.01
N SER A 105 10.42 -8.24 -2.95
CA SER A 105 10.95 -6.87 -2.91
C SER A 105 11.93 -6.48 -4.02
N ARG A 106 11.57 -5.50 -4.87
CA ARG A 106 12.51 -4.81 -5.76
C ARG A 106 13.16 -3.61 -5.07
N ARG A 107 13.92 -3.83 -4.01
CA ARG A 107 14.89 -2.79 -3.57
C ARG A 107 15.88 -2.64 -4.74
N ALA A 108 15.95 -1.45 -5.33
CA ALA A 108 17.01 -1.13 -6.28
C ALA A 108 18.35 -1.24 -5.53
N ARG A 109 19.39 -1.79 -6.18
CA ARG A 109 20.69 -2.08 -5.53
C ARG A 109 21.43 -0.83 -5.04
N ASP A 110 20.94 0.34 -5.39
CA ASP A 110 21.55 1.68 -5.29
C ASP A 110 20.75 2.64 -4.40
N ALA A 111 19.78 2.14 -3.60
CA ALA A 111 18.93 2.99 -2.76
C ALA A 111 19.72 3.84 -1.72
N ASP A 112 20.96 3.46 -1.39
CA ASP A 112 21.86 4.22 -0.50
C ASP A 112 22.96 5.01 -1.24
N GLU A 113 22.98 5.03 -2.59
CA GLU A 113 24.15 5.53 -3.34
C GLU A 113 24.03 6.97 -3.88
N ILE A 114 22.83 7.58 -3.87
CA ILE A 114 22.67 8.96 -4.36
C ILE A 114 22.25 9.91 -3.24
N GLY A 115 23.23 10.32 -2.43
CA GLY A 115 23.11 11.57 -1.68
C GLY A 115 23.10 12.75 -2.66
N VAL A 116 22.01 13.52 -2.69
CA VAL A 116 21.98 14.82 -3.38
C VAL A 116 22.93 15.77 -2.64
N GLY A 117 24.16 15.85 -3.14
CA GLY A 117 25.17 16.77 -2.63
C GLY A 117 26.55 16.44 -3.18
N PHE A 118 26.93 17.16 -4.23
CA PHE A 118 28.28 17.51 -4.72
C PHE A 118 28.28 17.58 -6.25
N ALA A 119 27.57 18.58 -6.78
CA ALA A 119 27.86 19.08 -8.12
C ALA A 119 29.04 20.06 -7.99
N SER A 120 30.23 19.57 -8.32
CA SER A 120 31.47 20.35 -8.45
C SER A 120 31.42 21.34 -9.62
N GLY A 121 32.09 22.48 -9.45
CA GLY A 121 32.78 23.17 -10.53
C GLY A 121 33.10 24.65 -10.23
N PRO A 122 34.14 25.26 -10.84
CA PRO A 122 35.14 24.70 -11.77
C PRO A 122 36.60 24.87 -11.30
N ALA A 123 37.50 24.14 -11.97
CA ALA A 123 38.95 24.22 -11.81
C ALA A 123 39.49 25.60 -12.28
N VAL A 124 40.29 26.25 -11.44
CA VAL A 124 41.17 27.35 -11.85
C VAL A 124 42.43 26.72 -12.42
N GLY A 125 42.70 26.97 -13.69
CA GLY A 125 43.98 26.60 -14.32
C GLY A 125 45.09 27.55 -13.87
N GLU A 126 46.18 26.99 -13.36
CA GLU A 126 47.48 27.66 -13.27
C GLU A 126 48.35 27.24 -14.46
N PRO A 127 49.31 28.09 -14.83
CA PRO A 127 50.70 27.66 -14.78
C PRO A 127 51.55 28.45 -13.79
#